data_AF-A0A8S3GTJ6-F1
#
_entry.id   AF-A0A8S3GTJ6-F1
#
_cell.length_a   1.000
_cell.length_b   1.000
_cell.length_c   1.000
_cell.angle_alpha   90.00
_cell.angle_beta   90.00
_cell.angle_gamma   90.00
#
_symmetry.space_group_name_H-M   'P 1'
#
loop_
_entity.id
_entity.type
_entity.pdbx_description
1 polymer ?
#
loop_
_entity_poly.entity_id
_entity_poly.type
_entity_poly.pdbx_seq_one_letter_code
_entity_poly.pdbx_strand_id
1 'polypeptide(L)'
;VGFRTSVWFWTKHNLNALADAGTLAAFRQITRKINGGTNGQADRENYWAKAKSTLGCGSGTGVVSCTANGRAGVCKDKATCTGTAHAGLCPGAANIQCCV
;
A
#
# COMPACT_ATOMS: atom_id res chain seq x y z
N VAL A 1 -24.78 4.30 12.02
CA VAL A 1 -24.34 5.72 12.00
C VAL A 1 -22.81 5.88 11.97
N GLY A 2 -22.03 5.10 12.75
CA GLY A 2 -20.57 5.29 12.93
C GLY A 2 -19.70 5.31 11.66
N PHE A 3 -19.85 4.37 10.72
CA PHE A 3 -19.04 4.39 9.49
C PHE A 3 -19.31 5.63 8.62
N ARG A 4 -20.57 6.07 8.53
CA ARG A 4 -20.96 7.23 7.72
C ARG A 4 -20.36 8.51 8.27
N THR A 5 -20.33 8.67 9.60
CA THR A 5 -19.71 9.83 10.25
C THR A 5 -18.19 9.84 10.06
N SER A 6 -17.54 8.68 10.12
CA SER A 6 -16.10 8.56 9.86
C SER A 6 -15.75 8.93 8.40
N VAL A 7 -16.51 8.40 7.43
CA VAL A 7 -16.32 8.74 6.01
C VAL A 7 -16.60 10.22 5.76
N TRP A 8 -17.65 10.79 6.36
CA TRP A 8 -17.95 12.22 6.22
C TRP A 8 -16.79 13.11 6.69
N PHE A 9 -16.22 12.83 7.87
CA PHE A 9 -15.06 13.59 8.37
C PHE A 9 -13.87 13.44 7.41
N TRP A 10 -13.58 12.21 7.01
CA TRP A 10 -12.48 11.90 6.10
C TRP A 10 -12.58 12.69 4.78
N THR A 11 -13.75 12.67 4.15
CA THR A 11 -14.03 13.38 2.90
C THR A 11 -14.00 14.90 3.09
N LYS A 12 -14.64 15.41 4.15
CA LYS A 12 -14.70 16.85 4.44
C LYS A 12 -13.30 17.47 4.62
N HIS A 13 -12.37 16.73 5.19
CA HIS A 13 -11.00 17.20 5.45
C HIS A 13 -9.99 16.87 4.34
N ASN A 14 -10.47 16.36 3.19
CA ASN A 14 -9.67 15.99 2.03
C ASN A 14 -8.48 15.08 2.38
N LEU A 15 -8.74 14.05 3.20
CA LEU A 15 -7.69 13.12 3.65
C LEU A 15 -7.26 12.12 2.56
N ASN A 16 -8.07 11.94 1.51
CA ASN A 16 -7.71 11.13 0.33
C ASN A 16 -6.41 11.60 -0.31
N ALA A 17 -6.28 12.90 -0.59
CA ALA A 17 -5.08 13.45 -1.23
C ALA A 17 -3.79 13.19 -0.43
N LEU A 18 -3.88 13.14 0.90
CA LEU A 18 -2.76 12.77 1.76
C LEU A 18 -2.52 11.26 1.77
N ALA A 19 -3.57 10.45 1.75
CA ALA A 19 -3.46 9.00 1.72
C ALA A 19 -2.84 8.50 0.41
N ASP A 20 -3.20 9.11 -0.72
CA ASP A 20 -2.70 8.77 -2.06
C ASP A 20 -1.18 8.95 -2.19
N ALA A 21 -0.59 9.86 -1.40
CA ALA A 21 0.86 10.03 -1.37
C ALA A 21 1.59 8.78 -0.83
N GLY A 22 0.94 7.94 -0.02
CA GLY A 22 1.50 6.66 0.45
C GLY A 22 2.73 6.77 1.36
N THR A 23 3.13 7.99 1.77
CA THR A 23 4.34 8.25 2.58
C THR A 23 4.03 8.37 4.07
N LEU A 24 5.04 8.08 4.90
CA LEU A 24 4.94 8.27 6.36
C LEU A 24 4.70 9.74 6.73
N ALA A 25 5.30 10.67 5.98
CA ALA A 25 5.10 12.11 6.20
C ALA A 25 3.65 12.53 5.96
N ALA A 26 3.02 12.04 4.89
CA ALA A 26 1.62 12.32 4.61
C ALA A 26 0.69 11.65 5.64
N PHE A 27 1.01 10.43 6.07
CA PHE A 27 0.28 9.77 7.16
C PHE A 27 0.34 10.55 8.48
N ARG A 28 1.49 11.12 8.83
CA ARG A 28 1.64 12.03 9.99
C ARG A 28 0.78 13.29 9.87
N GLN A 29 0.65 13.84 8.66
CA GLN A 29 -0.25 14.98 8.42
C GLN A 29 -1.73 14.59 8.60
N ILE A 30 -2.12 13.38 8.19
CA ILE A 30 -3.46 12.84 8.46
C ILE A 30 -3.72 12.77 9.96
N THR A 31 -2.79 12.23 10.78
CA THR A 31 -2.97 12.18 12.23
C THR A 31 -3.19 13.58 12.83
N ARG A 32 -2.41 14.58 12.38
CA ARG A 32 -2.57 15.96 12.85
C ARG A 32 -3.91 16.55 12.45
N LYS A 33 -4.41 16.30 11.24
CA LYS A 33 -5.75 16.76 10.82
C LYS A 33 -6.87 16.10 11.63
N ILE A 34 -6.70 14.85 12.06
CA ILE A 34 -7.69 14.14 12.87
C ILE A 34 -7.68 14.64 14.33
N ASN A 35 -6.50 14.81 14.92
CA ASN A 35 -6.35 15.02 16.37
C ASN A 35 -5.90 16.43 16.78
N GLY A 36 -5.61 17.33 15.84
CA GLY A 36 -4.96 18.62 16.11
C GLY A 36 -3.49 18.50 16.56
N GLY A 37 -2.93 17.29 16.64
CA GLY A 37 -1.59 17.00 17.16
C GLY A 37 -1.17 15.55 16.89
N THR A 38 -0.16 15.05 17.60
CA THR A 38 0.44 13.71 17.39
C THR A 38 0.11 12.72 18.51
N ASN A 39 -1.04 12.90 19.17
CA ASN A 39 -1.50 11.98 20.22
C ASN A 39 -1.70 10.56 19.66
N GLY A 40 -1.01 9.58 20.24
CA GLY A 40 -1.03 8.19 19.79
C GLY A 40 -0.38 7.94 18.44
N GLN A 41 0.57 8.78 18.00
CA GLN A 41 1.20 8.67 16.69
C GLN A 41 1.88 7.30 16.47
N ALA A 42 2.61 6.80 17.46
CA ALA A 42 3.32 5.51 17.35
C ALA A 42 2.36 4.35 17.08
N ASP A 43 1.25 4.26 17.82
CA ASP A 43 0.25 3.21 17.63
C ASP A 43 -0.42 3.33 16.25
N ARG A 44 -0.73 4.56 15.81
CA ARG A 44 -1.30 4.82 14.48
C ARG A 44 -0.36 4.39 13.37
N GLU A 45 0.95 4.66 13.50
CA GLU A 45 1.97 4.21 12.55
C GLU A 45 2.07 2.68 12.51
N ASN A 46 1.99 2.01 13.67
CA ASN A 46 1.99 0.55 13.74
C ASN A 46 0.78 -0.06 13.01
N TYR A 47 -0.43 0.47 13.24
CA TYR A 47 -1.63 0.00 12.53
C TYR A 47 -1.56 0.28 11.02
N TRP A 48 -1.02 1.44 10.62
CA TRP A 48 -0.83 1.77 9.22
C TRP A 48 0.17 0.83 8.54
N ALA A 49 1.30 0.53 9.18
CA ALA A 49 2.28 -0.43 8.67
C ALA A 49 1.68 -1.84 8.55
N LYS A 50 0.92 -2.28 9.56
CA LYS A 50 0.22 -3.57 9.52
C LYS A 50 -0.79 -3.63 8.36
N ALA A 51 -1.62 -2.59 8.20
CA ALA A 51 -2.58 -2.52 7.11
C ALA A 51 -1.88 -2.52 5.74
N LYS A 52 -0.79 -1.76 5.58
CA LYS A 52 0.01 -1.76 4.35
C LYS A 52 0.60 -3.14 4.04
N SER A 53 1.07 -3.87 5.05
CA SER A 53 1.57 -5.24 4.89
C SER A 53 0.46 -6.19 4.45
N THR A 54 -0.67 -6.19 5.16
CA THR A 54 -1.83 -7.06 4.86
C THR A 54 -2.44 -6.78 3.49
N LEU A 55 -2.47 -5.52 3.06
CA LEU A 55 -3.05 -5.11 1.78
C LEU A 55 -2.03 -5.10 0.62
N GLY A 56 -0.75 -5.35 0.89
CA GLY A 56 0.32 -5.26 -0.11
C GLY A 56 0.64 -3.84 -0.57
N CYS A 57 0.17 -2.79 0.13
CA CYS A 57 0.38 -1.37 -0.21
C CYS A 57 1.76 -0.81 0.21
N GLY A 58 2.71 -1.65 0.62
CA GLY A 58 4.02 -1.25 1.16
C GLY A 58 5.16 -1.14 0.15
N SER A 59 4.97 -1.59 -1.08
CA SER A 59 6.08 -1.91 -1.99
C SER A 59 6.25 -0.92 -3.14
N GLY A 60 6.45 0.36 -2.82
CA GLY A 60 7.07 1.32 -3.76
C GLY A 60 8.57 1.06 -3.96
N THR A 61 9.13 0.07 -3.26
CA THR A 61 10.53 -0.40 -3.40
C THR A 61 10.68 -1.86 -2.99
N GLY A 62 9.57 -2.58 -2.81
CA GLY A 62 9.58 -4.01 -2.54
C GLY A 62 9.59 -4.73 -3.87
N VAL A 63 10.77 -5.04 -4.36
CA VAL A 63 10.97 -6.08 -5.37
C VAL A 63 10.37 -7.35 -4.77
N VAL A 64 9.10 -7.61 -5.05
CA VAL A 64 8.45 -8.85 -4.60
C VAL A 64 9.09 -9.94 -5.44
N SER A 65 10.02 -10.67 -4.83
CA SER A 65 10.70 -11.76 -5.49
C SER A 65 9.74 -12.93 -5.67
N CYS A 66 9.93 -13.65 -6.76
CA CYS A 66 9.19 -14.83 -7.11
C CYS A 66 10.14 -15.84 -7.75
N THR A 67 9.75 -17.10 -7.84
CA THR A 67 10.52 -18.14 -8.53
C THR A 67 9.64 -18.80 -9.56
N ALA A 68 10.03 -18.71 -10.84
CA ALA A 68 9.34 -19.39 -11.93
C ALA A 68 10.28 -20.39 -12.60
N ASN A 69 9.87 -21.67 -12.67
CA ASN A 69 10.68 -22.75 -13.26
C ASN A 69 12.13 -22.82 -12.72
N GLY A 70 12.31 -22.56 -11.43
CA GLY A 70 13.63 -22.55 -10.78
C GLY A 70 14.47 -21.28 -10.99
N ARG A 71 13.96 -20.26 -11.70
CA ARG A 71 14.62 -18.96 -11.88
C ARG A 71 14.03 -17.91 -10.95
N ALA A 72 14.89 -17.15 -10.27
CA ALA A 72 14.48 -16.01 -9.47
C ALA A 72 14.03 -14.87 -10.37
N GLY A 73 12.89 -14.27 -10.04
CA GLY A 73 12.26 -13.18 -10.79
C GLY A 73 11.67 -12.14 -9.86
N VAL A 74 11.04 -11.14 -10.46
CA VAL A 74 10.40 -10.04 -9.76
C VAL A 74 8.95 -9.90 -10.23
N CYS A 75 8.03 -9.84 -9.29
CA CYS A 75 6.65 -9.50 -9.55
C CYS A 75 6.54 -8.05 -10.00
N LYS A 76 6.06 -7.87 -11.22
CA LYS A 76 5.77 -6.56 -11.82
C LYS A 76 4.59 -6.70 -12.78
N ASP A 77 4.09 -5.58 -13.27
CA ASP A 77 3.02 -5.59 -14.27
C ASP A 77 3.48 -6.35 -15.53
N LYS A 78 2.64 -7.26 -16.05
CA LYS A 78 2.88 -8.00 -17.30
C LYS A 78 3.29 -7.08 -18.44
N ALA A 79 2.70 -5.89 -18.54
CA ALA A 79 3.01 -4.91 -19.57
C ALA A 79 4.43 -4.30 -19.44
N THR A 80 5.02 -4.38 -18.24
CA THR A 80 6.36 -3.85 -17.93
C THR A 80 7.43 -4.94 -17.81
N CYS A 81 7.05 -6.20 -18.04
CA CYS A 81 7.97 -7.32 -18.04
C CYS A 81 8.72 -7.41 -19.38
N THR A 82 10.04 -7.28 -19.33
CA THR A 82 10.92 -7.47 -20.48
C THR A 82 11.26 -8.94 -20.73
N GLY A 83 10.95 -9.82 -19.77
CA GLY A 83 11.24 -11.26 -19.80
C GLY A 83 9.99 -12.14 -19.94
N THR A 84 10.04 -13.36 -19.41
CA THR A 84 8.88 -14.27 -19.43
C THR A 84 8.00 -14.02 -18.21
N ALA A 85 6.72 -13.74 -18.44
CA ALA A 85 5.75 -13.51 -17.38
C ALA A 85 5.01 -14.80 -17.01
N HIS A 86 5.02 -15.15 -15.72
CA HIS A 86 4.32 -16.31 -15.19
C HIS A 86 3.22 -15.87 -14.21
N ALA A 87 1.97 -16.22 -14.53
CA ALA A 87 0.80 -15.90 -13.72
C ALA A 87 0.75 -16.74 -12.42
N GLY A 88 0.09 -16.21 -11.38
CA GLY A 88 -0.19 -16.94 -10.15
C GLY A 88 0.98 -17.08 -9.16
N LEU A 89 2.15 -16.57 -9.50
CA LEU A 89 3.37 -16.63 -8.68
C LEU A 89 3.63 -15.34 -7.88
N CYS A 90 2.69 -14.40 -7.93
CA CYS A 90 2.80 -13.08 -7.31
C CYS A 90 1.51 -12.72 -6.59
N PRO A 91 1.58 -12.11 -5.39
CA PRO A 91 0.41 -11.60 -4.71
C PRO A 91 -0.15 -10.35 -5.43
N GLY A 92 -1.46 -10.13 -5.29
CA GLY A 92 -2.13 -8.93 -5.78
C GLY A 92 -2.93 -9.16 -7.06
N ALA A 93 -3.00 -8.12 -7.88
CA ALA A 93 -3.84 -8.10 -9.08
C ALA A 93 -3.35 -9.09 -10.15
N ALA A 94 -4.26 -9.60 -10.97
CA ALA A 94 -3.96 -10.64 -11.97
C ALA A 94 -2.93 -10.23 -13.05
N ASN A 95 -2.74 -8.92 -13.25
CA ASN A 95 -1.73 -8.34 -14.12
C ASN A 95 -0.32 -8.29 -13.49
N ILE A 96 -0.19 -8.53 -12.18
CA ILE A 96 1.10 -8.64 -11.52
C ILE A 96 1.59 -10.09 -11.66
N GLN A 97 2.61 -10.29 -12.48
CA GLN A 97 3.12 -11.61 -12.82
C GLN A 97 4.60 -11.72 -12.50
N CYS A 98 5.06 -12.95 -12.26
CA CYS A 98 6.46 -13.19 -11.98
C CYS A 98 7.24 -13.00 -13.28
N CYS A 99 8.04 -11.95 -13.34
CA CYS A 99 8.89 -11.63 -14.48
C CYS A 99 10.28 -12.19 -14.23
N VAL A 100 10.67 -13.20 -15.02
CA VAL A 100 12.01 -13.79 -15.06
C VAL A 100 12.73 -13.47 -16.36
#